data_AF-A0A1Z8P3X0-F1
#
_entry.id   AF-A0A1Z8P3X0-F1
#
_cell.length_a   1.000
_cell.length_b   1.000
_cell.length_c   1.000
_cell.angle_alpha   90.00
_cell.angle_beta   90.00
_cell.angle_gamma   90.00
#
_symmetry.space_group_name_H-M   'P 1'
#
loop_
_entity.id
_entity.type
_entity.pdbx_description
1 polymer ?
#
loop_
_entity_poly.entity_id
_entity_poly.type
_entity_poly.pdbx_seq_one_letter_code
_entity_poly.pdbx_strand_id
1 'polypeptide(L)'
;MLDGVSSNFSKIYTSDCNNCDAICCIALDLVATDYKKPKNILCHYLKTEKRKCAIYKKRAEHGFSCCIQFECYGAGQAVTKLFHKLYGRKSTSTKIGNLKNDILVATLLTLGDKLELKYKNKIAVNSNILNALRPFLDAAITLIEERQ
;
A
#
# COMPACT_ATOMS: atom_id res chain seq x y z
N MET A 1 12.69 23.49 8.29
CA MET A 1 12.88 24.12 6.97
C MET A 1 13.12 22.99 5.98
N LEU A 2 12.11 22.67 5.18
CA LEU A 2 12.17 21.65 4.12
C LEU A 2 12.27 22.41 2.81
N ASP A 3 13.46 22.93 2.51
CA ASP A 3 13.72 23.65 1.27
C ASP A 3 14.43 22.70 0.30
N GLY A 4 13.83 22.43 -0.86
CA GLY A 4 14.59 22.04 -2.04
C GLY A 4 14.24 20.74 -2.77
N VAL A 5 13.20 19.96 -2.39
CA VAL A 5 12.76 18.84 -3.25
C VAL A 5 11.72 19.34 -4.24
N SER A 6 12.22 19.72 -5.43
CA SER A 6 11.51 19.98 -6.70
C SER A 6 9.98 19.86 -6.68
N SER A 7 9.34 21.01 -6.91
CA SER A 7 7.90 21.28 -7.00
C SER A 7 7.14 20.54 -8.11
N ASN A 8 7.71 19.49 -8.72
CA ASN A 8 7.06 18.64 -9.73
C ASN A 8 6.96 17.15 -9.37
N PHE A 9 7.48 16.71 -8.21
CA PHE A 9 7.40 15.29 -7.82
C PHE A 9 6.14 14.92 -7.01
N SER A 10 5.51 15.88 -6.33
CA SER A 10 4.52 15.58 -5.26
C SER A 10 3.08 15.33 -5.72
N LYS A 11 2.77 15.47 -7.02
CA LYS A 11 1.39 15.32 -7.53
C LYS A 11 1.13 13.97 -8.24
N ILE A 12 2.18 13.29 -8.71
CA ILE A 12 2.07 12.06 -9.52
C ILE A 12 1.96 10.80 -8.64
N TYR A 13 2.57 10.80 -7.45
CA TYR A 13 2.62 9.67 -6.51
C TYR A 13 1.81 9.93 -5.22
N THR A 14 0.63 10.52 -5.33
CA THR A 14 -0.21 10.85 -4.17
C THR A 14 -1.10 9.66 -3.78
N SER A 15 -1.17 9.32 -2.49
CA SER A 15 -2.12 8.32 -2.01
C SER A 15 -3.56 8.80 -2.13
N ASP A 16 -4.43 7.90 -2.58
CA ASP A 16 -5.87 8.11 -2.57
C ASP A 16 -6.54 6.98 -1.78
N CYS A 17 -6.51 7.14 -0.46
CA CYS A 17 -7.06 6.13 0.46
C CYS A 17 -8.59 5.95 0.29
N ASN A 18 -9.29 6.90 -0.32
CA ASN A 18 -10.72 6.77 -0.61
C ASN A 18 -10.98 5.78 -1.74
N ASN A 19 -10.05 5.65 -2.69
CA ASN A 19 -10.11 4.66 -3.78
C ASN A 19 -9.32 3.36 -3.50
N CYS A 20 -8.86 3.16 -2.26
CA CYS A 20 -8.18 1.94 -1.81
C CYS A 20 -9.10 1.03 -0.95
N ASP A 21 -8.92 -0.29 -1.04
CA ASP A 21 -9.60 -1.30 -0.20
C ASP A 21 -8.95 -1.48 1.20
N ALA A 22 -8.45 -0.38 1.78
CA ALA A 22 -7.76 -0.37 3.07
C ALA A 22 -6.65 -1.44 3.18
N ILE A 23 -5.88 -1.64 2.10
CA ILE A 23 -4.86 -2.70 2.04
C ILE A 23 -3.80 -2.53 3.15
N CYS A 24 -3.53 -1.30 3.62
CA CYS A 24 -2.67 -1.08 4.79
C CYS A 24 -3.18 -1.76 6.08
N CYS A 25 -4.50 -1.90 6.26
CA CYS A 25 -5.09 -2.66 7.37
C CYS A 25 -4.93 -4.18 7.22
N ILE A 26 -4.51 -4.66 6.05
CA ILE A 26 -4.33 -6.08 5.71
C ILE A 26 -2.83 -6.43 5.66
N ALA A 27 -2.02 -5.61 4.99
CA ALA A 27 -0.68 -5.96 4.50
C ALA A 27 0.49 -5.76 5.49
N LEU A 28 0.29 -5.19 6.68
CA LEU A 28 1.40 -4.71 7.49
C LEU A 28 2.34 -5.82 8.02
N ASP A 29 3.48 -5.95 7.34
CA ASP A 29 4.83 -6.19 7.90
C ASP A 29 5.74 -4.98 7.56
N LEU A 30 5.17 -3.76 7.62
CA LEU A 30 5.95 -2.53 7.46
C LEU A 30 6.33 -2.05 8.85
N VAL A 31 7.62 -2.06 9.13
CA VAL A 31 8.22 -1.66 10.40
C VAL A 31 7.97 -0.17 10.64
N ALA A 32 6.90 0.17 11.35
CA ALA A 32 6.76 1.46 12.00
C ALA A 32 7.46 1.40 13.37
N THR A 33 8.14 2.47 13.75
CA THR A 33 9.01 2.51 14.94
C THR A 33 8.26 2.25 16.25
N ASP A 34 6.96 2.57 16.31
CA ASP A 34 6.24 2.69 17.60
C ASP A 34 5.05 1.72 17.74
N TYR A 35 4.68 0.96 16.69
CA TYR A 35 3.60 -0.03 16.74
C TYR A 35 3.84 -1.17 15.76
N LYS A 36 3.80 -2.41 16.28
CA LYS A 36 3.93 -3.64 15.49
C LYS A 36 2.55 -4.23 15.21
N LYS A 37 2.04 -4.05 13.99
CA LYS A 37 0.95 -4.88 13.49
C LYS A 37 1.56 -6.18 12.95
N PRO A 38 1.17 -7.37 13.44
CA PRO A 38 1.70 -8.61 12.91
C PRO A 38 1.32 -8.81 11.44
N LYS A 39 2.25 -9.39 10.67
CA LYS A 39 2.06 -9.78 9.27
C LYS A 39 0.84 -10.68 9.13
N ASN A 40 0.06 -10.48 8.07
CA ASN A 40 -1.10 -11.31 7.72
C ASN A 40 -2.20 -11.39 8.79
N ILE A 41 -2.15 -10.57 9.84
CA ILE A 41 -3.26 -10.40 10.79
C ILE A 41 -4.06 -9.18 10.36
N LEU A 42 -5.38 -9.33 10.23
CA LEU A 42 -6.26 -8.19 9.95
C LEU A 42 -6.24 -7.20 11.12
N CYS A 43 -6.19 -5.91 10.83
CA CYS A 43 -6.42 -4.88 11.86
C CYS A 43 -7.84 -5.03 12.42
N HIS A 44 -8.02 -5.02 13.73
CA HIS A 44 -9.35 -5.11 14.35
C HIS A 44 -10.27 -3.93 14.01
N TYR A 45 -9.72 -2.80 13.57
CA TYR A 45 -10.49 -1.66 13.04
C TYR A 45 -10.83 -1.77 11.54
N LEU A 46 -10.46 -2.86 10.86
CA LEU A 46 -10.89 -3.11 9.49
C LEU A 46 -12.38 -3.49 9.46
N LYS A 47 -13.18 -2.70 8.75
CA LYS A 47 -14.55 -3.10 8.38
C LYS A 47 -14.48 -3.94 7.12
N THR A 48 -14.33 -5.26 7.26
CA THR A 48 -14.10 -6.21 6.16
C THR A 48 -15.11 -6.04 5.02
N GLU A 49 -16.41 -5.95 5.33
CA GLU A 49 -17.47 -5.74 4.32
C GLU A 49 -17.32 -4.45 3.52
N LYS A 50 -16.93 -3.36 4.20
CA LYS A 50 -16.75 -2.05 3.57
C LYS A 50 -15.36 -1.87 2.97
N ARG A 51 -14.40 -2.73 3.34
CA ARG A 51 -12.97 -2.64 3.05
C ARG A 51 -12.41 -1.26 3.36
N LYS A 52 -12.78 -0.75 4.54
CA LYS A 52 -12.37 0.56 5.06
C LYS A 52 -11.91 0.43 6.52
N CYS A 53 -10.97 1.29 6.90
CA CYS A 53 -10.58 1.46 8.28
C CYS A 53 -11.66 2.26 9.02
N ALA A 54 -12.18 1.72 10.12
CA ALA A 54 -13.23 2.35 10.93
C ALA A 54 -12.78 3.66 11.60
N ILE A 55 -11.48 3.77 11.90
CA ILE A 55 -10.90 4.88 12.66
C ILE A 55 -9.96 5.75 11.82
N TYR A 56 -10.03 5.70 10.48
CA TYR A 56 -9.03 6.37 9.62
C TYR A 56 -8.81 7.86 9.97
N LYS A 57 -9.89 8.59 10.27
CA LYS A 57 -9.83 10.00 10.68
C LYS A 57 -9.46 10.20 12.16
N LYS A 58 -9.60 9.16 12.99
CA LYS A 58 -9.36 9.16 14.45
C LYS A 58 -8.12 8.36 14.86
N ARG A 59 -7.21 8.05 13.91
CA ARG A 59 -6.01 7.24 14.16
C ARG A 59 -5.14 7.84 15.27
N ALA A 60 -5.02 9.16 15.31
CA ALA A 60 -4.21 9.86 16.32
C ALA A 60 -4.78 9.67 17.73
N GLU A 61 -6.09 9.87 17.89
CA GLU A 61 -6.81 9.65 19.16
C GLU A 61 -6.67 8.22 19.70
N HIS A 62 -6.51 7.24 18.80
CA HIS A 62 -6.39 5.82 19.15
C HIS A 62 -4.92 5.34 19.24
N GLY A 63 -3.94 6.22 19.13
CA GLY A 63 -2.51 5.86 19.24
C GLY A 63 -1.90 5.19 18.00
N PHE A 64 -2.51 5.30 16.82
CA PHE A 64 -2.01 4.68 15.57
C PHE A 64 -1.08 5.61 14.78
N SER A 65 -0.01 6.12 15.42
CA SER A 65 1.00 6.99 14.80
C SER A 65 1.65 6.31 13.58
N CYS A 66 1.92 5.01 13.67
CA CYS A 66 2.42 4.16 12.59
C CYS A 66 1.59 4.26 11.30
N CYS A 67 0.26 4.22 11.42
CA CYS A 67 -0.64 4.28 10.29
C CYS A 67 -0.74 5.68 9.70
N ILE A 68 -0.42 6.72 10.47
CA ILE A 68 -0.39 8.11 10.01
C ILE A 68 0.91 8.39 9.25
N GLN A 69 2.03 7.88 9.75
CA GLN A 69 3.35 8.05 9.13
C GLN A 69 3.52 7.22 7.85
N PHE A 70 2.74 6.16 7.69
CA PHE A 70 2.78 5.33 6.50
C PHE A 70 2.23 6.06 5.27
N GLU A 71 3.07 6.15 4.22
CA GLU A 71 2.69 6.61 2.88
C GLU A 71 2.97 5.49 1.86
N CYS A 72 1.99 5.22 1.01
CA CYS A 72 2.06 4.18 -0.01
C CYS A 72 2.35 4.70 -1.42
N TYR A 73 2.45 6.01 -1.60
CA TYR A 73 2.78 6.69 -2.85
C TYR A 73 1.86 6.31 -4.02
N GLY A 74 0.61 6.00 -3.70
CA GLY A 74 -0.42 5.63 -4.65
C GLY A 74 -0.55 4.13 -4.97
N ALA A 75 0.35 3.29 -4.44
CA ALA A 75 0.33 1.85 -4.69
C ALA A 75 -0.99 1.19 -4.25
N GLY A 76 -1.55 1.62 -3.10
CA GLY A 76 -2.78 1.05 -2.55
C GLY A 76 -3.99 1.16 -3.50
N GLN A 77 -4.23 2.34 -4.08
CA GLN A 77 -5.33 2.51 -5.03
C GLN A 77 -5.06 1.83 -6.37
N ALA A 78 -3.80 1.79 -6.83
CA ALA A 78 -3.43 1.13 -8.08
C ALA A 78 -3.68 -0.37 -8.03
N VAL A 79 -3.22 -1.04 -6.97
CA VAL A 79 -3.49 -2.46 -6.73
C VAL A 79 -4.99 -2.72 -6.58
N THR A 80 -5.71 -1.84 -5.87
CA THR A 80 -7.18 -1.95 -5.74
C THR A 80 -7.86 -1.92 -7.11
N LYS A 81 -7.51 -0.95 -7.96
CA LYS A 81 -8.07 -0.79 -9.31
C LYS A 81 -7.74 -2.00 -10.20
N LEU A 82 -6.48 -2.46 -10.18
CA LEU A 82 -6.04 -3.65 -10.92
C LEU A 82 -6.88 -4.87 -10.54
N PHE A 83 -7.06 -5.13 -9.25
CA PHE A 83 -7.84 -6.28 -8.78
C PHE A 83 -9.31 -6.18 -9.11
N HIS A 84 -9.92 -4.99 -8.99
CA HIS A 84 -11.32 -4.82 -9.36
C HIS A 84 -11.53 -5.07 -10.86
N LYS A 85 -10.56 -4.70 -11.71
CA LYS A 85 -10.58 -4.97 -13.16
C LYS A 85 -10.49 -6.47 -13.48
N LEU A 86 -9.64 -7.21 -12.77
CA LEU A 86 -9.36 -8.63 -13.06
C LEU A 86 -10.34 -9.61 -12.40
N TYR A 87 -10.76 -9.32 -11.16
CA TYR A 87 -11.50 -10.29 -10.32
C TYR A 87 -12.84 -9.74 -9.80
N GLY A 88 -13.19 -8.51 -10.17
CA GLY A 88 -14.39 -7.84 -9.69
C GLY A 88 -14.31 -7.40 -8.22
N ARG A 89 -15.31 -6.62 -7.79
CA ARG A 89 -15.31 -5.99 -6.47
C ARG A 89 -15.57 -6.97 -5.31
N LYS A 90 -16.32 -8.05 -5.53
CA LYS A 90 -16.83 -8.94 -4.46
C LYS A 90 -15.92 -10.13 -4.12
N SER A 91 -14.72 -10.18 -4.68
CA SER A 91 -13.83 -11.32 -4.41
C SER A 91 -13.32 -11.31 -2.96
N THR A 92 -13.62 -12.38 -2.21
CA THR A 92 -13.37 -12.49 -0.76
C THR A 92 -12.41 -13.62 -0.37
N SER A 93 -11.79 -14.32 -1.34
CA SER A 93 -10.91 -15.43 -1.00
C SER A 93 -9.62 -14.97 -0.31
N THR A 94 -9.19 -15.69 0.73
CA THR A 94 -7.95 -15.41 1.46
C THR A 94 -6.73 -15.40 0.53
N LYS A 95 -6.72 -16.26 -0.49
CA LYS A 95 -5.66 -16.30 -1.52
C LYS A 95 -5.56 -14.98 -2.28
N ILE A 96 -6.70 -14.36 -2.61
CA ILE A 96 -6.73 -13.05 -3.28
C ILE A 96 -6.32 -11.94 -2.34
N GLY A 97 -6.68 -12.01 -1.05
CA GLY A 97 -6.18 -11.10 -0.03
C GLY A 97 -4.65 -11.11 0.09
N ASN A 98 -4.05 -12.31 0.14
CA ASN A 98 -2.60 -12.47 0.20
C ASN A 98 -1.91 -11.94 -1.06
N LEU A 99 -2.44 -12.26 -2.25
CA LEU A 99 -1.89 -11.78 -3.51
C LEU A 99 -1.93 -10.24 -3.61
N LYS A 100 -3.02 -9.60 -3.17
CA LYS A 100 -3.10 -8.13 -3.06
C LYS A 100 -2.01 -7.56 -2.16
N ASN A 101 -1.73 -8.22 -1.04
CA ASN A 101 -0.66 -7.80 -0.13
C ASN A 101 0.71 -7.92 -0.80
N ASP A 102 1.01 -9.06 -1.42
CA ASP A 102 2.33 -9.29 -2.03
C ASP A 102 2.61 -8.30 -3.17
N ILE A 103 1.61 -8.01 -4.01
CA ILE A 103 1.73 -7.00 -5.08
C ILE A 103 1.91 -5.60 -4.49
N LEU A 104 1.20 -5.24 -3.41
CA LEU A 104 1.39 -3.95 -2.74
C LEU A 104 2.84 -3.82 -2.23
N VAL A 105 3.36 -4.82 -1.52
CA VAL A 105 4.72 -4.76 -0.96
C VAL A 105 5.76 -4.66 -2.08
N ALA A 106 5.61 -5.45 -3.14
CA ALA A 106 6.48 -5.37 -4.32
C ALA A 106 6.43 -3.97 -4.96
N THR A 107 5.24 -3.39 -5.09
CA THR A 107 5.06 -2.03 -5.64
C THR A 107 5.74 -0.98 -4.77
N LEU A 108 5.60 -1.06 -3.44
CA LEU A 108 6.24 -0.12 -2.51
C LEU A 108 7.77 -0.22 -2.55
N LEU A 109 8.33 -1.41 -2.72
CA LEU A 109 9.76 -1.61 -2.91
C LEU A 109 10.25 -0.91 -4.18
N THR A 110 9.61 -1.17 -5.31
CA THR A 110 9.97 -0.57 -6.59
C THR A 110 9.80 0.95 -6.58
N LEU A 111 8.74 1.47 -5.96
CA LEU A 111 8.58 2.91 -5.77
C LEU A 111 9.66 3.48 -4.85
N GLY A 112 10.05 2.76 -3.78
CA GLY A 112 11.16 3.15 -2.91
C GLY A 112 12.48 3.29 -3.65
N ASP A 113 12.73 2.40 -4.62
CA ASP A 113 13.87 2.50 -5.53
C ASP A 113 13.77 3.72 -6.46
N LYS A 114 12.60 3.92 -7.09
CA LYS A 114 12.37 5.04 -8.03
C LYS A 114 12.37 6.41 -7.35
N LEU A 115 11.96 6.48 -6.08
CA LEU A 115 11.73 7.72 -5.34
C LEU A 115 12.80 7.98 -4.25
N GLU A 116 13.87 7.17 -4.21
CA GLU A 116 14.98 7.28 -3.24
C GLU A 116 14.52 7.35 -1.78
N LEU A 117 13.51 6.56 -1.41
CA LEU A 117 12.84 6.69 -0.12
C LEU A 117 13.65 6.06 1.01
N LYS A 118 13.73 6.77 2.15
CA LYS A 118 14.51 6.39 3.34
C LYS A 118 14.17 5.01 3.93
N TYR A 119 13.04 4.42 3.58
CA TYR A 119 12.58 3.13 4.12
C TYR A 119 12.87 1.92 3.22
N LYS A 120 13.54 2.10 2.07
CA LYS A 120 13.91 1.03 1.11
C LYS A 120 14.53 -0.21 1.76
N ASN A 121 15.42 -0.03 2.74
CA ASN A 121 16.13 -1.14 3.40
C ASN A 121 15.31 -1.84 4.51
N LYS A 122 14.05 -1.45 4.73
CA LYS A 122 13.19 -1.98 5.81
C LYS A 122 12.14 -2.98 5.34
N ILE A 123 12.08 -3.25 4.04
CA ILE A 123 11.11 -4.16 3.43
C ILE A 123 11.88 -5.31 2.79
N ALA A 124 11.61 -6.54 3.21
CA ALA A 124 12.20 -7.75 2.64
C ALA A 124 11.16 -8.49 1.80
N VAL A 125 11.45 -8.76 0.53
CA VAL A 125 10.64 -9.62 -0.33
C VAL A 125 11.52 -10.65 -1.02
N ASN A 126 11.01 -11.87 -1.11
CA ASN A 126 11.68 -12.96 -1.82
C ASN A 126 11.74 -12.68 -3.33
N SER A 127 12.92 -12.80 -3.94
CA SER A 127 13.15 -12.52 -5.36
C SER A 127 12.31 -13.39 -6.32
N ASN A 128 12.00 -14.63 -5.95
CA ASN A 128 11.14 -15.50 -6.75
C ASN A 128 9.68 -14.99 -6.77
N ILE A 129 9.21 -14.41 -5.66
CA ILE A 129 7.89 -13.78 -5.57
C ILE A 129 7.87 -12.52 -6.45
N LEU A 130 8.92 -11.69 -6.41
CA LEU A 130 9.01 -10.49 -7.26
C LEU A 130 8.93 -10.84 -8.75
N ASN A 131 9.66 -11.86 -9.17
CA ASN A 131 9.65 -12.31 -10.57
C ASN A 131 8.26 -12.86 -10.98
N ALA A 132 7.64 -13.69 -10.12
CA ALA A 132 6.32 -14.24 -10.39
C ALA A 132 5.22 -13.16 -10.44
N LEU A 133 5.36 -12.07 -9.67
CA LEU A 133 4.40 -10.97 -9.62
C LEU A 133 4.69 -9.85 -10.61
N ARG A 134 5.75 -9.96 -11.41
CA ARG A 134 6.22 -8.88 -12.29
C ARG A 134 5.13 -8.29 -13.19
N PRO A 135 4.27 -9.09 -13.87
CA PRO A 135 3.20 -8.53 -14.70
C PRO A 135 2.18 -7.69 -13.91
N PHE A 136 1.88 -8.08 -12.68
CA PHE A 136 0.96 -7.33 -11.82
C PHE A 136 1.60 -6.06 -11.26
N LEU A 137 2.89 -6.14 -10.92
CA LEU A 137 3.69 -5.01 -10.49
C LEU A 137 3.75 -3.96 -11.60
N ASP A 138 4.15 -4.36 -12.81
CA ASP A 138 4.26 -3.45 -13.95
C ASP A 138 2.90 -2.79 -14.25
N ALA A 139 1.81 -3.57 -14.26
CA ALA A 139 0.46 -3.02 -14.42
C ALA A 139 0.06 -2.03 -13.31
N ALA A 140 0.42 -2.31 -12.05
CA ALA A 140 0.15 -1.40 -10.94
C ALA A 140 0.97 -0.10 -11.06
N ILE A 141 2.24 -0.19 -11.50
CA ILE A 141 3.09 0.98 -11.77
C ILE A 141 2.53 1.81 -12.93
N THR A 142 2.13 1.17 -14.03
CA THR A 142 1.46 1.87 -15.15
C THR A 142 0.22 2.62 -14.69
N LEU A 143 -0.62 2.01 -13.84
CA LEU A 143 -1.82 2.69 -13.29
C LEU A 143 -1.50 3.91 -12.40
N ILE A 144 -0.29 4.00 -11.84
CA ILE A 144 0.19 5.16 -11.11
C ILE A 144 0.68 6.23 -12.09
N GLU A 145 1.43 5.82 -13.13
CA GLU A 145 2.02 6.69 -14.14
C GLU A 145 0.97 7.28 -15.11
N GLU A 146 -0.09 6.55 -15.46
CA GLU A 146 -1.23 6.99 -16.31
C GLU A 146 -2.04 8.18 -15.73
N ARG A 147 -1.71 8.65 -14.51
CA ARG A 147 -2.29 9.87 -13.93
C ARG A 147 -1.53 11.15 -14.33
N GLN A 148 -0.51 11.02 -15.19
CA GLN A 148 0.18 12.10 -15.91
C GLN A 148 -0.67 12.61 -17.07
#